data_AF-A0A7Y0N2P7-F1
#
_entry.id   AF-A0A7Y0N2P7-F1
#
_cell.length_a   1.000
_cell.length_b   1.000
_cell.length_c   1.000
_cell.angle_alpha   90.00
_cell.angle_beta   90.00
_cell.angle_gamma   90.00
#
_symmetry.space_group_name_H-M   'P 1'
#
loop_
_entity.id
_entity.type
_entity.pdbx_description
1 polymer ?
#
loop_
_entity_poly.entity_id
_entity_poly.type
_entity_poly.pdbx_seq_one_letter_code
_entity_poly.pdbx_strand_id
1 'polypeptide(L)'
;CEPTQELLDAIKHLHECGYRIALDDFVPTKAWKRFLPYVSMIKFDIRLVPIEKAAIFIQALNQFNIDFLAEKVETYEEFEQALDAGFNYFQGYFFSKPEMIQKKRLNPAFLTVIQLCKEIADKPIDFNEVERLFSIDVTLSYKL
;
A
#
# COMPACT_ATOMS: atom_id res chain seq x y z
N CYS A 1 8.09 13.46 14.03
CA CYS A 1 8.75 14.56 13.29
C CYS A 1 7.69 15.55 12.83
N GLU A 2 8.00 16.84 12.83
CA GLU A 2 7.07 17.87 12.35
C GLU A 2 7.02 17.88 10.81
N PRO A 3 5.83 18.00 10.19
CA PRO A 3 5.71 18.04 8.73
C PRO A 3 6.33 19.33 8.16
N THR A 4 7.18 19.17 7.15
CA THR A 4 7.97 20.25 6.55
C THR A 4 7.20 21.03 5.47
N GLN A 5 7.75 22.18 5.06
CA GLN A 5 7.19 22.94 3.94
C GLN A 5 7.30 22.18 2.61
N GLU A 6 8.43 21.52 2.37
CA GLU A 6 8.65 20.70 1.18
C GLU A 6 7.60 19.60 1.03
N LEU A 7 7.23 18.94 2.13
CA LEU A 7 6.16 17.94 2.14
C LEU A 7 4.80 18.54 1.76
N LEU A 8 4.50 19.75 2.25
CA LEU A 8 3.25 20.42 1.90
C LEU A 8 3.18 20.71 0.40
N ASP A 9 4.28 21.18 -0.18
CA ASP A 9 4.32 21.54 -1.61
C ASP A 9 4.18 20.28 -2.49
N ALA A 10 4.78 19.16 -2.08
CA ALA A 10 4.57 17.86 -2.73
C ALA A 10 3.10 17.39 -2.66
N ILE A 11 2.47 17.49 -1.48
CA ILE A 11 1.06 17.11 -1.29
C ILE A 11 0.12 17.97 -2.13
N LYS A 12 0.35 19.29 -2.20
CA LYS A 12 -0.41 20.19 -3.07
C LYS A 12 -0.31 19.78 -4.53
N HIS A 13 0.91 19.50 -5.01
CA HIS A 13 1.12 19.09 -6.39
C HIS A 13 0.39 17.78 -6.71
N LEU A 14 0.46 16.78 -5.83
CA LEU A 14 -0.27 15.52 -6.00
C LEU A 14 -1.79 15.74 -6.01
N HIS A 15 -2.29 16.60 -5.12
CA HIS A 15 -3.70 16.96 -5.09
C HIS A 15 -4.15 17.66 -6.40
N GLU A 16 -3.35 18.58 -6.93
CA GLU A 16 -3.60 19.24 -8.23
C GLU A 16 -3.60 18.24 -9.40
N CYS A 17 -2.78 17.18 -9.33
CA CYS A 17 -2.80 16.08 -10.29
C CYS A 17 -4.01 15.13 -10.13
N GLY A 18 -4.89 15.35 -9.16
CA GLY A 18 -6.10 14.56 -8.93
C GLY A 18 -5.90 13.29 -8.09
N TYR A 19 -4.76 13.15 -7.39
CA TYR A 19 -4.56 12.03 -6.47
C TYR A 19 -5.38 12.20 -5.19
N ARG A 20 -5.91 11.08 -4.67
CA ARG A 20 -6.49 11.02 -3.32
C ARG A 20 -5.39 10.81 -2.30
N ILE A 21 -5.31 11.69 -1.32
CA ILE A 21 -4.26 11.69 -0.30
C ILE A 21 -4.85 11.24 1.03
N ALA A 22 -4.24 10.23 1.64
CA ALA A 22 -4.62 9.72 2.95
C ALA A 22 -3.52 10.04 3.98
N LEU A 23 -3.90 10.54 5.15
CA LEU A 23 -3.00 10.63 6.31
C LEU A 23 -3.12 9.34 7.12
N ASP A 24 -2.01 8.61 7.21
CA ASP A 24 -1.90 7.34 7.92
C ASP A 24 -1.50 7.53 9.38
N ASP A 25 -1.98 6.66 10.27
CA ASP A 25 -1.75 6.72 11.73
C ASP A 25 -1.86 8.15 12.31
N PHE A 26 -2.93 8.86 11.95
CA PHE A 26 -3.00 10.29 12.19
C PHE A 26 -3.10 10.63 13.69
N VAL A 27 -2.09 11.34 14.18
CA VAL A 27 -2.12 11.97 15.51
C VAL A 27 -2.38 13.47 15.33
N PRO A 28 -3.52 13.99 15.81
CA PRO A 28 -3.89 15.38 15.59
C PRO A 28 -2.91 16.37 16.25
N THR A 29 -2.28 17.20 15.42
CA THR A 29 -1.44 18.31 15.89
C THR A 29 -1.70 19.57 15.07
N LYS A 30 -1.33 20.74 15.60
CA LYS A 30 -1.50 22.03 14.90
C LYS A 30 -0.74 22.07 13.57
N ALA A 31 0.35 21.31 13.45
CA ALA A 31 1.20 21.30 12.27
C ALA A 31 0.49 20.80 11.01
N TRP A 32 -0.48 19.89 11.19
CA TRP A 32 -1.24 19.28 10.11
C TRP A 32 -2.35 20.17 9.55
N LYS A 33 -2.74 21.27 10.23
CA LYS A 33 -3.85 22.13 9.80
C LYS A 33 -3.70 22.63 8.35
N ARG A 34 -2.48 22.97 7.93
CA ARG A 34 -2.20 23.47 6.57
C ARG A 34 -2.30 22.39 5.49
N PHE A 35 -2.33 21.12 5.85
CA PHE A 35 -2.43 19.98 4.94
C PHE A 35 -3.88 19.57 4.69
N LEU A 36 -4.77 19.79 5.66
CA LEU A 36 -6.18 19.35 5.62
C LEU A 36 -6.93 19.72 4.33
N PRO A 37 -6.75 20.91 3.72
CA PRO A 37 -7.44 21.23 2.47
C PRO A 37 -7.11 20.32 1.27
N TYR A 38 -6.01 19.57 1.34
CA TYR A 38 -5.50 18.72 0.25
C TYR A 38 -5.62 17.22 0.57
N VAL A 39 -6.15 16.88 1.74
CA VAL A 39 -6.31 15.51 2.20
C VAL A 39 -7.71 15.04 1.88
N SER A 40 -7.83 13.83 1.34
CA SER A 40 -9.11 13.20 1.04
C SER A 40 -9.56 12.23 2.11
N MET A 41 -8.61 11.67 2.88
CA MET A 41 -8.89 10.68 3.91
C MET A 41 -7.96 10.81 5.11
N ILE A 42 -8.49 10.57 6.31
CA ILE A 42 -7.70 10.44 7.53
C ILE A 42 -7.96 9.07 8.15
N LYS A 43 -6.88 8.36 8.48
CA LYS A 43 -6.91 7.03 9.08
C LYS A 43 -6.60 7.15 10.56
N PHE A 44 -7.45 6.56 11.40
CA PHE A 44 -7.25 6.47 12.84
C PHE A 44 -7.10 5.00 13.25
N ASP A 45 -5.96 4.66 13.82
CA ASP A 45 -5.80 3.44 14.59
C ASP A 45 -6.58 3.58 15.91
N ILE A 46 -7.70 2.86 16.05
CA ILE A 46 -8.57 2.96 17.24
C ILE A 46 -7.93 2.38 18.50
N ARG A 47 -6.79 1.68 18.38
CA ARG A 47 -5.97 1.22 19.52
C ARG A 47 -5.06 2.33 20.04
N LEU A 48 -4.67 3.28 19.20
CA LEU A 48 -3.86 4.44 19.57
C LEU A 48 -4.72 5.65 19.94
N VAL A 49 -5.78 5.88 19.19
CA VAL A 49 -6.72 6.99 19.39
C VAL A 49 -8.11 6.40 19.70
N PRO A 50 -8.57 6.44 20.97
CA PRO A 50 -9.91 6.00 21.32
C PRO A 50 -10.99 6.66 20.46
N ILE A 51 -12.04 5.90 20.13
CA ILE A 51 -13.11 6.31 19.21
C ILE A 51 -13.75 7.62 19.66
N GLU A 52 -13.94 7.83 20.95
CA GLU A 52 -14.55 9.05 21.51
C GLU A 52 -13.68 10.27 21.25
N LYS A 53 -12.36 10.11 21.30
CA LYS A 53 -11.43 11.19 20.95
C LYS A 53 -11.45 11.46 19.45
N ALA A 54 -11.46 10.41 18.63
CA ALA A 54 -11.55 10.53 17.19
C ALA A 54 -12.83 11.27 16.77
N ALA A 55 -13.97 10.98 17.41
CA ALA A 55 -15.26 11.64 17.16
C ALA A 55 -15.18 13.18 17.29
N ILE A 56 -14.46 13.68 18.30
CA ILE A 56 -14.24 15.13 18.49
C ILE A 56 -13.50 15.73 17.29
N PHE A 57 -12.51 15.02 16.75
CA PHE A 57 -11.77 15.47 15.57
C PHE A 57 -12.62 15.41 14.30
N ILE A 58 -13.38 14.34 14.11
CA ILE A 58 -14.31 14.20 12.97
C ILE A 58 -15.28 15.38 12.95
N GLN A 59 -15.88 15.70 14.09
CA GLN A 59 -16.79 16.86 14.23
C GLN A 59 -16.08 18.19 13.94
N ALA A 60 -14.86 18.38 14.48
CA ALA A 60 -14.09 19.61 14.27
C ALA A 60 -13.62 19.82 12.83
N LEU A 61 -13.62 18.75 12.02
CA LEU A 61 -13.17 18.76 10.63
C LEU A 61 -14.32 18.70 9.62
N ASN A 62 -15.57 18.82 10.07
CA ASN A 62 -16.77 18.73 9.22
C ASN A 62 -16.82 19.72 8.04
N GLN A 63 -16.08 20.83 8.11
CA GLN A 63 -15.98 21.82 7.04
C GLN A 63 -15.11 21.34 5.87
N PHE A 64 -14.32 20.29 6.07
CA PHE A 64 -13.48 19.69 5.05
C PHE A 64 -14.18 18.46 4.45
N ASN A 65 -14.00 18.24 3.15
CA ASN A 65 -14.48 17.05 2.47
C ASN A 65 -13.49 15.89 2.67
N ILE A 66 -13.36 15.43 3.91
CA ILE A 66 -12.44 14.37 4.33
C ILE A 66 -13.24 13.16 4.78
N ASP A 67 -12.91 12.00 4.22
CA ASP A 67 -13.40 10.71 4.69
C ASP A 67 -12.57 10.21 5.88
N PHE A 68 -13.19 9.52 6.82
CA PHE A 68 -12.52 8.94 7.98
C PHE A 68 -12.53 7.41 7.94
N LEU A 69 -11.37 6.81 8.15
CA LEU A 69 -11.17 5.36 8.19
C LEU A 69 -10.77 4.92 9.61
N ALA A 70 -11.57 4.03 10.21
CA ALA A 70 -11.21 3.36 11.45
C ALA A 70 -10.38 2.10 11.15
N GLU A 71 -9.15 2.05 11.65
CA GLU A 71 -8.25 0.91 11.50
C GLU A 71 -8.19 0.05 12.75
N LYS A 72 -7.87 -1.24 12.56
CA LYS A 72 -7.78 -2.27 13.60
C LYS A 72 -9.11 -2.50 14.33
N VAL A 73 -10.21 -2.46 13.59
CA VAL A 73 -11.52 -2.92 14.06
C VAL A 73 -11.54 -4.44 14.13
N GLU A 74 -11.70 -5.00 15.33
CA GLU A 74 -11.61 -6.44 15.59
C GLU A 74 -12.93 -7.04 16.09
N THR A 75 -13.86 -6.21 16.57
CA THR A 75 -15.19 -6.67 17.01
C THR A 75 -16.33 -5.89 16.33
N TYR A 76 -17.52 -6.49 16.35
CA TYR A 76 -18.74 -5.83 15.86
C TYR A 76 -19.10 -4.60 16.71
N GLU A 77 -18.87 -4.66 18.03
CA GLU A 77 -19.12 -3.54 18.93
C GLU A 77 -18.24 -2.32 18.59
N GLU A 78 -16.96 -2.54 18.28
CA GLU A 78 -16.05 -1.49 17.84
C GLU A 78 -16.47 -0.87 16.50
N PHE A 79 -16.99 -1.71 15.58
CA PHE A 79 -17.53 -1.23 14.32
C PHE A 79 -18.73 -0.31 14.54
N GLU A 80 -19.72 -0.72 15.34
CA GLU A 80 -20.91 0.08 15.64
C GLU A 80 -20.53 1.39 16.34
N GLN A 81 -19.63 1.34 17.33
CA GLN A 81 -19.13 2.54 18.01
C GLN A 81 -18.43 3.51 17.05
N ALA A 82 -17.60 3.00 16.14
CA ALA A 82 -16.93 3.82 15.15
C ALA A 82 -17.92 4.39 14.12
N LEU A 83 -18.93 3.62 13.71
CA LEU A 83 -19.98 4.07 12.81
C LEU A 83 -20.76 5.25 13.43
N ASP A 84 -21.19 5.11 14.68
CA ASP A 84 -21.90 6.15 15.43
C ASP A 84 -21.04 7.39 15.67
N ALA A 85 -19.71 7.22 15.78
CA ALA A 85 -18.75 8.30 15.91
C ALA A 85 -18.52 9.10 14.60
N GLY A 86 -19.07 8.64 13.47
CA GLY A 86 -19.02 9.33 12.18
C GLY A 86 -17.90 8.88 11.25
N PHE A 87 -17.32 7.70 11.46
CA PHE A 87 -16.39 7.11 10.50
C PHE A 87 -17.11 6.67 9.22
N ASN A 88 -16.46 6.85 8.06
CA ASN A 88 -17.00 6.49 6.75
C ASN A 88 -16.57 5.09 6.31
N TYR A 89 -15.35 4.70 6.68
CA TYR A 89 -14.71 3.47 6.26
C TYR A 89 -14.12 2.72 7.45
N PHE A 90 -13.91 1.41 7.27
CA PHE A 90 -13.48 0.52 8.34
C PHE A 90 -12.49 -0.53 7.80
N GLN A 91 -11.46 -0.84 8.58
CA GLN A 91 -10.44 -1.83 8.26
C GLN A 91 -10.03 -2.58 9.52
N GLY A 92 -9.99 -3.91 9.47
CA GLY A 92 -9.50 -4.73 10.57
C GLY A 92 -9.93 -6.18 10.47
N TYR A 93 -9.46 -7.02 11.41
CA TYR A 93 -9.68 -8.47 11.39
C TYR A 93 -11.15 -8.88 11.53
N PHE A 94 -12.01 -7.98 12.03
CA PHE A 94 -13.44 -8.18 12.01
C PHE A 94 -13.98 -8.43 10.59
N PHE A 95 -13.43 -7.72 9.60
CA PHE A 95 -13.88 -7.80 8.20
C PHE A 95 -13.13 -8.87 7.41
N SER A 96 -11.80 -8.86 7.48
CA SER A 96 -10.97 -9.85 6.81
C SER A 96 -9.60 -9.94 7.47
N LYS A 97 -9.05 -11.15 7.52
CA LYS A 97 -7.65 -11.34 7.89
C LYS A 97 -6.76 -10.99 6.69
N PRO A 98 -5.50 -10.53 6.91
CA PRO A 98 -4.57 -10.25 5.83
C PRO A 98 -4.28 -11.52 5.04
N GLU A 99 -4.47 -11.47 3.73
CA GLU A 99 -4.01 -12.56 2.86
C GLU A 99 -2.48 -12.49 2.71
N MET A 100 -1.81 -13.62 2.95
CA MET A 100 -0.39 -13.76 2.62
C MET A 100 -0.24 -13.78 1.11
N ILE A 101 0.02 -12.63 0.49
CA ILE A 101 0.32 -12.53 -0.94
C ILE A 101 1.68 -13.20 -1.18
N GLN A 102 1.67 -14.48 -1.58
CA GLN A 102 2.86 -15.13 -2.13
C GLN A 102 3.16 -14.53 -3.50
N LYS A 103 4.02 -13.51 -3.54
CA LYS A 103 4.67 -13.13 -4.79
C LYS A 103 5.51 -14.33 -5.25
N LYS A 104 5.04 -15.06 -6.27
CA LYS A 104 5.89 -16.00 -7.02
C LYS A 104 7.03 -15.20 -7.60
N ARG A 105 8.18 -15.19 -6.93
CA ARG A 105 9.42 -14.71 -7.53
C ARG A 105 9.72 -15.64 -8.69
N LEU A 106 9.69 -15.12 -9.91
CA LEU A 106 10.18 -15.87 -11.06
C LEU A 106 11.65 -16.21 -10.76
N ASN A 107 11.95 -17.50 -10.71
CA ASN A 107 13.33 -17.95 -10.59
C ASN A 107 14.08 -17.44 -11.84
N PRO A 108 15.24 -16.76 -11.69
CA PRO A 108 16.09 -16.37 -12.83
C PRO A 108 16.28 -17.49 -13.86
N ALA A 109 16.40 -18.74 -13.40
CA ALA A 109 16.51 -19.92 -14.26
C ALA A 109 15.33 -20.11 -15.24
N PHE A 110 14.13 -19.60 -14.91
CA PHE A 110 12.96 -19.71 -15.78
C PHE A 110 13.09 -18.87 -17.06
N LEU A 111 13.72 -17.69 -16.97
CA LEU A 111 14.01 -16.88 -18.16
C LEU A 111 15.07 -17.55 -19.05
N THR A 112 16.09 -18.16 -18.42
CA THR A 112 17.12 -18.92 -19.13
C THR A 112 16.53 -20.14 -19.85
N VAL A 113 15.58 -20.85 -19.23
CA VAL A 113 14.87 -21.98 -19.86
C VAL A 113 14.04 -21.53 -21.06
N ILE A 114 13.32 -20.40 -20.98
CA ILE A 114 12.56 -19.87 -22.11
C ILE A 114 13.50 -19.50 -23.27
N GLN A 115 14.63 -18.88 -22.96
CA GLN A 115 15.65 -18.52 -23.96
C GLN A 115 16.22 -19.77 -24.64
N LEU A 116 16.53 -20.83 -23.88
CA LEU A 116 16.97 -22.12 -24.42
C LEU A 116 15.90 -22.76 -25.33
N CYS A 117 14.64 -22.77 -24.90
CA CYS A 117 13.54 -23.29 -25.72
C CYS A 117 13.41 -22.54 -27.06
N LYS A 118 13.67 -21.23 -27.07
CA LYS A 118 13.69 -20.43 -28.29
C LYS A 118 14.85 -20.79 -29.21
N GLU A 119 16.08 -20.85 -28.68
CA GLU A 119 17.27 -21.16 -29.48
C GLU A 119 17.25 -22.58 -30.07
N ILE A 120 16.65 -23.55 -29.36
CA ILE A 120 16.49 -24.93 -29.87
C ILE A 120 15.39 -25.03 -30.94
N ALA A 121 14.41 -24.14 -30.90
CA ALA A 121 13.32 -24.11 -31.88
C ALA A 121 13.74 -23.49 -33.22
N ASP A 122 14.77 -22.64 -33.24
CA ASP A 122 15.32 -22.05 -34.45
C ASP A 122 16.28 -23.02 -35.18
N LYS A 123 16.20 -23.07 -36.51
CA LYS A 123 17.07 -23.89 -37.37
C LYS A 123 17.82 -23.01 -38.37
N PRO A 124 19.14 -23.17 -38.53
CA PRO A 124 20.02 -24.10 -37.81
C PRO A 124 20.28 -23.65 -36.36
N ILE A 125 20.42 -24.62 -35.46
CA ILE A 125 20.68 -24.37 -34.03
C ILE A 125 22.09 -23.79 -33.88
N ASP A 126 22.22 -22.67 -33.17
CA ASP A 126 23.51 -22.10 -32.78
C ASP A 126 23.97 -22.70 -31.45
N PHE A 127 24.86 -23.69 -31.54
CA PHE A 127 25.40 -24.38 -30.38
C PHE A 127 26.25 -23.46 -29.47
N ASN A 128 26.81 -22.37 -29.99
CA ASN A 128 27.61 -21.44 -29.17
C ASN A 128 26.70 -20.62 -28.23
N GLU A 129 25.53 -20.21 -28.71
CA GLU A 129 24.56 -19.49 -27.89
C GLU A 129 23.92 -20.39 -26.83
N VAL A 130 23.66 -21.66 -27.16
CA VAL A 130 23.21 -22.65 -26.18
C VAL A 130 24.25 -22.82 -25.07
N GLU A 131 25.53 -22.98 -25.40
CA GLU A 131 26.62 -23.12 -24.42
C GLU A 131 26.77 -21.86 -23.54
N ARG A 132 26.63 -20.67 -24.13
CA ARG A 132 26.63 -19.39 -23.40
C ARG A 132 25.49 -19.31 -22.38
N LEU A 133 24.28 -19.76 -22.74
CA LEU A 133 23.13 -19.77 -21.84
C LEU A 133 23.31 -20.72 -20.65
N PHE A 134 23.98 -21.85 -20.83
CA PHE A 134 24.35 -22.76 -19.74
C PHE A 134 25.44 -22.16 -18.82
N SER A 135 26.37 -21.36 -19.37
CA SER A 135 27.42 -20.71 -18.57
C SER A 135 26.89 -19.60 -17.65
N ILE A 136 25.79 -18.94 -18.04
CA ILE A 136 25.18 -17.83 -17.28
C ILE A 136 24.46 -18.32 -16.02
N ASP A 137 23.93 -19.55 -16.02
CA ASP A 137 23.22 -20.11 -14.87
C ASP A 137 23.63 -21.57 -14.59
N VAL A 138 24.69 -21.72 -13.79
CA VAL A 138 25.25 -23.01 -13.36
C VAL A 138 24.21 -23.90 -12.65
N THR A 139 23.12 -23.32 -12.14
CA THR A 139 22.06 -24.10 -11.48
C THR A 139 21.25 -24.98 -12.44
N LEU A 140 21.29 -24.69 -13.75
CA LEU A 140 20.69 -25.54 -14.78
C LEU A 140 21.46 -26.84 -14.97
N SER A 141 22.79 -26.81 -14.83
CA SER A 141 23.63 -28.01 -14.94
C SER A 141 23.41 -29.00 -13.79
N TYR A 142 22.88 -28.55 -12.66
CA TYR A 142 22.55 -29.40 -11.51
C TYR A 142 21.14 -30.03 -11.57
N LYS A 143 20.29 -29.64 -12.52
CA LYS A 143 18.90 -30.11 -12.66
C LYS A 143 18.65 -31.05 -13.85
N LEU A 144 19.70 -31.41 -14.58
CA LEU A 144 19.70 -32.44 -15.62
C LEU A 144 19.90 -33.84 -15.02
#